data_AF-A0A2S9FFQ9-F1
#
_entry.id   AF-A0A2S9FFQ9-F1
#
_cell.length_a   1.000
_cell.length_b   1.000
_cell.length_c   1.000
_cell.angle_alpha   90.00
_cell.angle_beta   90.00
_cell.angle_gamma   90.00
#
_symmetry.space_group_name_H-M   'P 1'
#
loop_
_entity.id
_entity.type
_entity.pdbx_description
1 polymer ?
#
loop_
_entity_poly.entity_id
_entity_poly.type
_entity_poly.pdbx_seq_one_letter_code
_entity_poly.pdbx_strand_id
1 'polypeptide(L)' 'PVGDRLSFAGEATHEEFFATVHGAYLSGLRAADRILG' A
#
# COMPACT_ATOMS: atom_id res chain seq x y z
N PRO A 1 7.44 0.76 -5.66
CA PRO A 1 7.77 2.16 -5.25
C PRO A 1 8.82 2.70 -6.20
N VAL A 2 8.91 4.02 -6.39
CA VAL A 2 9.97 4.64 -7.21
C VAL A 2 10.67 5.71 -6.38
N GLY A 3 11.84 5.34 -5.84
CA GLY A 3 12.55 6.11 -4.83
C GLY A 3 11.66 6.45 -3.64
N ASP A 4 11.95 7.59 -3.00
CA ASP A 4 11.20 8.10 -1.83
C ASP A 4 10.08 9.08 -2.24
N ARG A 5 9.74 9.14 -3.54
CA ARG A 5 8.78 10.10 -4.09
C ARG A 5 7.44 9.47 -4.47
N LEU A 6 7.43 8.18 -4.83
CA LEU A 6 6.23 7.51 -5.31
C LEU A 6 5.99 6.16 -4.61
N SER A 7 4.89 6.10 -3.88
CA SER A 7 4.37 4.89 -3.24
C SER A 7 3.15 4.34 -3.99
N PHE A 8 2.94 3.02 -3.90
CA PHE A 8 1.79 2.32 -4.46
C PHE A 8 1.00 1.63 -3.34
N ALA A 9 -0.32 1.70 -3.45
CA ALA A 9 -1.31 1.09 -2.57
C ALA A 9 -2.53 0.64 -3.39
N GLY A 10 -3.43 -0.10 -2.76
CA GLY A 10 -4.62 -0.68 -3.37
C GLY A 10 -4.62 -2.20 -3.27
N GLU A 11 -5.78 -2.81 -3.52
CA GLU A 11 -6.00 -4.25 -3.36
C GLU A 11 -5.03 -5.11 -4.18
N ALA A 12 -4.60 -4.61 -5.34
CA ALA A 12 -3.65 -5.31 -6.20
C ALA A 12 -2.20 -5.28 -5.69
N THR A 13 -1.96 -4.64 -4.54
CA THR A 13 -0.62 -4.39 -3.97
C THR A 13 -0.43 -4.99 -2.58
N HIS A 14 -1.39 -5.81 -2.14
CA HIS A 14 -1.33 -6.57 -0.89
C HIS A 14 -1.19 -8.06 -1.20
N GLU A 15 -0.01 -8.62 -0.91
CA GLU A 15 0.38 -9.97 -1.33
C GLU A 15 -0.55 -11.08 -0.79
N GLU A 16 -1.01 -10.94 0.46
CA GLU A 16 -1.87 -11.92 1.12
C GLU A 16 -3.38 -11.69 0.90
N PHE A 17 -3.81 -10.45 0.62
CA PHE A 17 -5.22 -10.04 0.63
C PHE A 17 -5.64 -9.38 -0.68
N PHE A 18 -5.34 -10.06 -1.79
CA PHE A 18 -5.64 -9.60 -3.14
C PHE A 18 -7.15 -9.46 -3.38
N ALA A 19 -7.56 -8.44 -4.15
CA ALA A 19 -8.96 -8.17 -4.50
C ALA A 19 -9.91 -8.04 -3.30
N THR A 20 -9.40 -7.57 -2.15
CA THR A 20 -10.21 -7.31 -0.95
C THR A 20 -10.11 -5.84 -0.52
N VAL A 21 -11.21 -5.34 0.06
CA VAL A 21 -11.24 -4.00 0.67
C VAL A 21 -10.24 -3.88 1.82
N HIS A 22 -10.10 -4.93 2.64
CA HIS A 22 -9.14 -4.94 3.76
C HIS A 22 -7.69 -4.86 3.26
N GLY A 23 -7.33 -5.59 2.20
CA GLY A 23 -6.02 -5.48 1.56
C GLY A 23 -5.74 -4.10 0.98
N ALA A 24 -6.75 -3.46 0.37
CA ALA A 24 -6.64 -2.08 -0.08
C ALA A 24 -6.39 -1.10 1.08
N TYR A 25 -7.11 -1.26 2.19
CA TYR A 25 -6.95 -0.44 3.39
C TYR A 25 -5.55 -0.60 4.00
N LEU A 26 -5.10 -1.84 4.26
CA LEU A 26 -3.81 -2.12 4.85
C LEU A 26 -2.63 -1.68 3.97
N SER A 27 -2.73 -1.87 2.64
CA SER A 27 -1.69 -1.40 1.72
C SER A 27 -1.60 0.14 1.70
N GLY A 28 -2.71 0.84 1.94
CA GLY A 28 -2.76 2.29 2.15
C GLY A 28 -2.01 2.73 3.39
N LEU A 29 -2.25 2.09 4.54
CA LEU A 29 -1.50 2.37 5.78
C LEU A 29 0.01 2.15 5.58
N ARG A 30 0.39 1.02 4.96
CA ARG A 30 1.80 0.72 4.62
C ARG A 30 2.42 1.81 3.74
N ALA A 31 1.68 2.37 2.79
CA ALA A 31 2.17 3.45 1.94
C ALA A 31 2.29 4.78 2.70
N ALA A 32 1.35 5.06 3.61
CA ALA A 32 1.39 6.24 4.46
C ALA A 32 2.57 6.23 5.43
N ASP A 33 2.85 5.09 6.08
CA ASP A 33 4.00 4.94 6.99
C ASP A 33 5.33 5.24 6.27
N ARG A 34 5.47 4.82 5.00
CA ARG A 34 6.65 5.11 4.18
C ARG A 34 6.78 6.57 3.75
N ILE A 35 5.69 7.34 3.77
CA ILE A 35 5.68 8.76 3.43
C ILE A 35 5.98 9.61 4.67
N LEU A 36 5.53 9.15 5.85
CA LEU A 36 5.64 9.88 7.11
C LEU A 36 6.91 9.56 7.91
N GLY A 37 7.50 8.37 7.71
CA GLY A 37 8.80 7.97 8.26
C GLY A 37 9.96 8.45 7.40
#